data_AF-A0A6N9NY91-F1
#
_entry.id   AF-A0A6N9NY91-F1
#
_cell.length_a   1.000
_cell.length_b   1.000
_cell.length_c   1.000
_cell.angle_alpha   90.00
_cell.angle_beta   90.00
_cell.angle_gamma   90.00
#
_symmetry.space_group_name_H-M   'P 1'
#
loop_
_entity.id
_entity.type
_entity.pdbx_description
1 polymer ?
#
loop_
_entity_poly.entity_id
_entity_poly.type
_entity_poly.pdbx_seq_one_letter_code
_entity_poly.pdbx_strand_id
1 'polypeptide(L)'
;MGILNMLHCMYSRFSQTSMKFSHDINEDKEYLKRFPEPKNDLERSYYQYLCQKRVCNSLFKWSLLNAVSGLMIVPMKIYFFVRASKINQENIHYDIVMIDDFIKSGYILKEKIAFANQKIKCLNISDYGNGILKKEDRSYLKKLKSMYPFSFYFYFKCMCRIASYSEIVNRYSPKDIYASAEYSFTSSVLTDYCERKKIRHINVMHGEKIFYIRDSFSRFHIFYVWDEFYTTLFHKLRADKTVYIVQRPYLPDITTKCTMSKCTYYLQMHSLAELKKIKQSLEKTGLIYKVRPHPIYMSQNIKAVFGKEQIEDPREVDIWNSLKNAECVVSVDSTVLLQAYWKKIPIIIDDISNIKYTEELKLRDYIMFSKDYHLLSDMLKNDKLKH
;
A
#
# COMPACT_ATOMS: atom_id res chain seq x y z
N MET A 1 -17.59 14.04 -8.52
CA MET A 1 -16.58 12.96 -8.37
C MET A 1 -15.67 12.99 -9.60
N GLY A 2 -14.36 13.20 -9.46
CA GLY A 2 -13.46 13.35 -10.61
C GLY A 2 -13.33 12.07 -11.44
N ILE A 3 -13.08 12.18 -12.74
CA ILE A 3 -12.95 11.04 -13.68
C ILE A 3 -11.84 10.07 -13.23
N LEU A 4 -10.74 10.55 -12.64
CA LEU A 4 -9.73 9.68 -12.05
C LEU A 4 -10.24 8.90 -10.84
N ASN A 5 -11.10 9.49 -10.01
CA ASN A 5 -11.73 8.76 -8.91
C ASN A 5 -12.72 7.73 -9.44
N MET A 6 -13.45 8.04 -10.52
CA MET A 6 -14.28 7.05 -11.19
C MET A 6 -13.44 5.90 -11.76
N LEU A 7 -12.31 6.18 -12.41
CA LEU A 7 -11.40 5.17 -12.94
C LEU A 7 -10.64 4.41 -11.84
N HIS A 8 -10.34 5.07 -10.72
CA HIS A 8 -9.77 4.44 -9.55
C HIS A 8 -10.80 3.55 -8.86
N CYS A 9 -12.06 3.98 -8.77
CA CYS A 9 -13.19 3.17 -8.29
C CYS A 9 -13.49 2.01 -9.23
N MET A 10 -13.41 2.22 -10.55
CA MET A 10 -13.51 1.15 -11.54
C MET A 10 -12.35 0.18 -11.36
N TYR A 11 -11.10 0.67 -11.36
CA TYR A 11 -9.91 -0.16 -11.15
C TYR A 11 -9.95 -0.87 -9.81
N SER A 12 -10.35 -0.22 -8.71
CA SER A 12 -10.44 -0.85 -7.39
C SER A 12 -11.54 -1.89 -7.33
N ARG A 13 -12.68 -1.67 -7.99
CA ARG A 13 -13.73 -2.69 -8.18
C ARG A 13 -13.28 -3.82 -9.12
N PHE A 14 -12.43 -3.54 -10.11
CA PHE A 14 -11.87 -4.53 -11.03
C PHE A 14 -10.69 -5.31 -10.43
N SER A 15 -9.94 -4.69 -9.52
CA SER A 15 -8.76 -5.21 -8.82
C SER A 15 -9.07 -5.73 -7.41
N GLN A 16 -10.32 -5.61 -6.94
CA GLN A 16 -10.85 -6.35 -5.80
C GLN A 16 -11.00 -7.83 -6.18
N THR A 17 -9.89 -8.45 -6.56
CA THR A 17 -9.71 -9.87 -6.34
C THR A 17 -9.44 -10.03 -4.86
N SER A 18 -10.18 -10.95 -4.23
CA SER A 18 -9.93 -11.49 -2.89
C SER A 18 -8.43 -11.62 -2.60
N MET A 19 -8.01 -11.60 -1.34
CA MET A 19 -6.64 -11.89 -0.80
C MET A 19 -5.94 -13.15 -1.36
N LYS A 20 -6.57 -13.90 -2.26
CA LYS A 20 -6.01 -15.02 -2.98
C LYS A 20 -5.00 -14.51 -4.02
N PHE A 21 -3.74 -14.87 -3.82
CA PHE A 21 -2.70 -14.72 -4.82
C PHE A 21 -3.13 -15.41 -6.12
N SER A 22 -3.01 -14.68 -7.22
CA SER A 22 -3.47 -15.13 -8.54
C SER A 22 -2.59 -16.24 -9.15
N HIS A 23 -1.32 -16.29 -8.75
CA HIS A 23 -0.30 -17.18 -9.31
C HIS A 23 0.55 -17.75 -8.18
N ASP A 24 1.25 -18.85 -8.47
CA ASP A 24 2.29 -19.38 -7.60
C ASP A 24 3.49 -18.41 -7.52
N ILE A 25 4.14 -18.38 -6.36
CA ILE A 25 5.29 -17.51 -6.10
C ILE A 25 6.47 -17.77 -7.04
N ASN A 26 6.73 -19.03 -7.42
CA ASN A 26 7.84 -19.36 -8.30
C ASN A 26 7.54 -18.90 -9.73
N GLU A 27 6.29 -19.01 -10.18
CA GLU A 27 5.89 -18.45 -11.46
C GLU A 27 6.07 -16.93 -11.51
N ASP A 28 5.73 -16.22 -10.42
CA ASP A 28 5.95 -14.78 -10.32
C ASP A 28 7.44 -14.42 -10.35
N LYS A 29 8.29 -15.19 -9.65
CA LYS A 29 9.75 -15.04 -9.68
C LYS A 29 10.32 -15.27 -11.08
N GLU A 30 9.89 -16.32 -11.76
CA GLU A 30 10.30 -16.61 -13.15
C GLU A 30 9.80 -15.55 -14.12
N TYR A 31 8.58 -15.01 -13.92
CA TYR A 31 8.08 -13.91 -14.73
C TYR A 31 8.95 -12.65 -14.58
N LEU A 32 9.39 -12.30 -13.36
CA LEU A 32 10.28 -11.15 -13.14
C LEU A 32 11.66 -11.30 -13.80
N LYS A 33 12.20 -12.52 -13.83
CA LYS A 33 13.50 -12.81 -14.45
C LYS A 33 13.49 -12.64 -15.98
N ARG A 34 12.33 -12.75 -16.63
CA ARG A 34 12.19 -12.62 -18.10
C ARG A 34 12.42 -11.20 -18.61
N PHE A 35 12.23 -10.19 -17.77
CA PHE A 35 12.45 -8.80 -18.18
C PHE A 35 13.95 -8.50 -18.22
N PRO A 36 14.47 -7.84 -19.28
CA PRO A 36 15.84 -7.33 -19.26
C PRO A 36 15.96 -6.16 -18.25
N GLU A 37 17.15 -5.60 -18.09
CA GLU A 37 17.29 -4.37 -17.30
C GLU A 37 16.62 -3.19 -18.03
N PRO A 38 15.70 -2.45 -17.37
CA PRO A 38 15.05 -1.31 -18.01
C PRO A 38 16.06 -0.26 -18.47
N LYS A 39 15.97 0.15 -19.74
CA LYS A 39 16.85 1.17 -20.35
C LYS A 39 16.63 2.56 -19.75
N ASN A 40 15.44 2.83 -19.23
CA ASN A 40 15.04 4.09 -18.62
C ASN A 40 13.76 3.90 -17.78
N ASP A 41 13.32 4.97 -17.12
CA ASP A 41 12.16 4.91 -16.23
C ASP A 41 10.81 4.75 -16.92
N LEU A 42 10.70 5.12 -18.20
CA LEU A 42 9.47 4.88 -18.96
C LEU A 42 9.30 3.38 -19.18
N GLU A 43 10.39 2.68 -19.52
CA GLU A 43 10.40 1.23 -19.64
C GLU A 43 10.24 0.54 -18.29
N ARG A 44 10.87 1.06 -17.24
CA ARG A 44 10.72 0.54 -15.88
C ARG A 44 9.26 0.58 -15.42
N SER A 45 8.59 1.71 -15.63
CA SER A 45 7.14 1.86 -15.41
C SER A 45 6.31 0.90 -16.28
N TYR A 46 6.72 0.66 -17.52
CA TYR A 46 6.03 -0.27 -18.40
C TYR A 46 6.16 -1.72 -17.91
N TYR A 47 7.31 -2.13 -17.38
CA TYR A 47 7.47 -3.47 -16.80
C TYR A 47 6.64 -3.64 -15.53
N GLN A 48 6.56 -2.62 -14.67
CA GLN A 48 5.62 -2.64 -13.54
C GLN A 48 4.15 -2.76 -14.01
N TYR A 49 3.79 -2.07 -15.11
CA TYR A 49 2.47 -2.18 -15.74
C TYR A 49 2.17 -3.61 -16.22
N LEU A 50 3.15 -4.30 -16.82
CA LEU A 50 3.00 -5.69 -17.24
C LEU A 50 2.87 -6.64 -16.04
N CYS A 51 3.60 -6.39 -14.97
CA CYS A 51 3.44 -7.14 -13.71
C CYS A 51 2.03 -6.96 -13.13
N GLN A 52 1.47 -5.75 -13.17
CA GLN A 52 0.08 -5.49 -12.76
C GLN A 52 -0.95 -6.13 -13.67
N LYS A 53 -0.69 -6.15 -14.98
CA LYS A 53 -1.51 -6.89 -15.94
C LYS A 53 -1.56 -8.38 -15.60
N ARG A 54 -0.42 -8.98 -15.27
CA ARG A 54 -0.32 -10.40 -14.88
C ARG A 54 -1.19 -10.72 -13.66
N VAL A 55 -1.19 -9.86 -12.65
CA VAL A 55 -2.01 -10.06 -11.44
C VAL A 55 -3.52 -10.06 -11.73
N CYS A 56 -3.95 -9.41 -12.81
CA CYS A 56 -5.36 -9.35 -13.19
C CYS A 56 -5.83 -10.68 -13.80
N ASN A 57 -6.73 -11.37 -13.11
CA ASN A 57 -7.24 -12.70 -13.50
C ASN A 57 -8.21 -12.69 -14.70
N SER A 58 -8.37 -11.55 -15.38
CA SER A 58 -9.31 -11.44 -16.51
C SER A 58 -8.74 -10.57 -17.61
N LEU A 59 -8.33 -11.25 -18.70
CA LEU A 59 -7.91 -10.60 -19.94
C LEU A 59 -9.03 -9.72 -20.52
N PHE A 60 -10.29 -10.15 -20.41
CA PHE A 60 -11.43 -9.36 -20.86
C PHE A 60 -11.53 -8.02 -20.11
N LYS A 61 -11.48 -8.04 -18.77
CA LYS A 61 -11.50 -6.81 -17.96
C LYS A 61 -10.35 -5.89 -18.32
N TRP A 62 -9.15 -6.44 -18.54
CA TRP A 62 -7.99 -5.65 -18.93
C TRP A 62 -8.13 -5.02 -20.32
N SER A 63 -8.61 -5.79 -21.31
CA SER A 63 -8.86 -5.30 -22.66
C SER A 63 -9.92 -4.21 -22.68
N LEU A 64 -11.00 -4.37 -21.91
CA LEU A 64 -12.02 -3.34 -21.73
C LEU A 64 -11.43 -2.07 -21.13
N LEU A 65 -10.62 -2.20 -20.07
CA LEU A 65 -9.93 -1.06 -19.44
C LEU A 65 -9.01 -0.34 -20.45
N ASN A 66 -8.29 -1.09 -21.29
CA ASN A 66 -7.45 -0.54 -22.35
C ASN A 66 -8.27 0.21 -23.40
N ALA A 67 -9.38 -0.37 -23.87
CA ALA A 67 -10.26 0.26 -24.85
C ALA A 67 -10.90 1.56 -24.33
N VAL A 68 -11.49 1.52 -23.13
CA VAL A 68 -12.07 2.69 -22.47
C VAL A 68 -11.02 3.78 -22.27
N SER A 69 -9.81 3.40 -21.85
CA SER A 69 -8.70 4.36 -21.72
C SER A 69 -8.35 5.01 -23.06
N GLY A 70 -8.35 4.23 -24.16
CA GLY A 70 -8.16 4.73 -25.52
C GLY A 70 -9.13 5.87 -25.87
N LEU A 71 -10.43 5.64 -25.62
CA LEU A 71 -11.48 6.63 -25.85
C LEU A 71 -11.34 7.88 -24.95
N MET A 72 -10.88 7.70 -23.71
CA MET A 72 -10.77 8.79 -22.75
C MET A 72 -9.51 9.66 -22.91
N ILE A 73 -8.52 9.24 -23.69
CA ILE A 73 -7.27 10.01 -23.88
C ILE A 73 -7.53 11.41 -24.43
N VAL A 74 -8.30 11.53 -25.52
CA VAL A 74 -8.51 12.83 -26.19
C VAL A 74 -9.36 13.79 -25.32
N PRO A 75 -10.53 13.38 -24.80
CA PRO A 75 -11.32 14.23 -23.92
C PRO A 75 -10.54 14.71 -22.70
N MET A 76 -9.77 13.82 -22.05
CA MET A 76 -9.00 14.20 -20.87
C MET A 76 -7.82 15.12 -21.18
N LYS A 77 -7.16 14.96 -22.34
CA LYS A 77 -6.15 15.92 -22.79
C LYS A 77 -6.75 17.31 -22.96
N ILE A 78 -7.88 17.43 -23.65
CA ILE A 78 -8.56 18.71 -23.86
C ILE A 78 -8.93 19.32 -22.51
N TYR A 79 -9.54 18.53 -21.62
CA TYR A 79 -9.88 18.97 -20.26
C TYR A 79 -8.67 19.53 -19.51
N PHE A 80 -7.55 18.81 -19.47
CA PHE A 80 -6.35 19.26 -18.75
C PHE A 80 -5.70 20.50 -19.38
N PHE A 81 -5.71 20.65 -20.71
CA PHE A 81 -5.21 21.88 -21.36
C PHE A 81 -6.12 23.09 -21.16
N VAL A 82 -7.44 22.92 -21.22
CA VAL A 82 -8.43 23.99 -20.96
C VAL A 82 -8.37 24.45 -19.52
N ARG A 83 -8.10 23.53 -18.58
CA ARG A 83 -7.93 23.89 -17.17
C ARG A 83 -6.61 24.62 -16.92
N ALA A 84 -5.57 24.31 -17.68
CA ALA A 84 -4.26 24.97 -17.55
C ALA A 84 -4.34 26.49 -17.73
N SER A 85 -5.27 27.00 -18.55
CA SER A 85 -5.47 28.45 -18.74
C SER A 85 -6.25 29.12 -17.60
N LYS A 86 -6.85 28.35 -16.68
CA LYS A 86 -7.69 28.85 -15.58
C LYS A 86 -7.01 28.76 -14.22
N ILE A 87 -5.83 28.13 -14.13
CA ILE A 87 -5.11 28.01 -12.87
C ILE A 87 -4.31 29.28 -12.62
N ASN A 88 -4.58 29.90 -11.47
CA ASN A 88 -3.70 30.89 -10.88
C ASN A 88 -2.59 30.17 -10.11
N GLN A 89 -1.36 30.62 -10.29
CA GLN A 89 -0.24 30.22 -9.46
C GLN A 89 -0.47 30.75 -8.04
N GLU A 90 -0.23 29.94 -7.01
CA GLU A 90 -0.20 30.48 -5.65
C GLU A 90 1.10 31.30 -5.52
N ASN A 91 1.03 32.51 -4.98
CA ASN A 91 2.22 33.35 -4.69
C ASN A 91 3.06 32.79 -3.52
N ILE A 92 2.88 31.51 -3.19
CA ILE A 92 3.44 30.85 -2.04
C ILE A 92 4.28 29.67 -2.52
N HIS A 93 5.59 29.77 -2.31
CA HIS A 93 6.49 28.64 -2.45
C HIS A 93 6.35 27.69 -1.25
N TYR A 94 6.31 26.39 -1.53
CA TYR A 94 6.35 25.35 -0.51
C TYR A 94 7.64 24.54 -0.69
N ASP A 95 8.30 24.15 0.39
CA ASP A 95 9.45 23.24 0.30
C ASP A 95 8.98 21.82 -0.03
N ILE A 96 7.86 21.41 0.56
CA ILE A 96 7.31 20.05 0.45
C ILE A 96 5.84 20.08 0.08
N VAL A 97 5.46 19.19 -0.83
CA VAL A 97 4.07 18.82 -1.08
C VAL A 97 3.86 17.34 -0.73
N MET A 98 2.92 17.06 0.17
CA MET A 98 2.53 15.71 0.58
C MET A 98 1.24 15.29 -0.12
N ILE A 99 1.31 14.15 -0.82
CA ILE A 99 0.28 13.64 -1.72
C ILE A 99 -0.30 12.32 -1.16
N ASP A 100 -0.71 12.29 0.11
CA ASP A 100 -1.52 11.23 0.74
C ASP A 100 -1.98 11.67 2.14
N ASP A 101 -3.21 11.31 2.54
CA ASP A 101 -3.71 11.52 3.91
C ASP A 101 -2.94 10.69 4.95
N PHE A 102 -2.43 9.50 4.58
CA PHE A 102 -1.58 8.69 5.45
C PHE A 102 -0.32 9.47 5.87
N ILE A 103 0.31 10.15 4.92
CA ILE A 103 1.51 10.97 5.19
C ILE A 103 1.17 12.15 6.11
N LYS A 104 -0.03 12.73 5.97
CA LYS A 104 -0.49 13.85 6.82
C LYS A 104 -0.70 13.47 8.27
N SER A 105 -1.09 12.23 8.54
CA SER A 105 -1.40 11.76 9.90
C SER A 105 -0.18 11.67 10.84
N GLY A 106 1.01 12.09 10.37
CA GLY A 106 2.21 12.17 11.21
C GLY A 106 2.85 10.82 11.48
N TYR A 107 2.34 9.73 10.88
CA TYR A 107 2.82 8.38 11.10
C TYR A 107 4.28 8.17 10.70
N ILE A 108 4.92 9.04 9.90
CA ILE A 108 6.17 8.68 9.22
C ILE A 108 7.39 9.42 9.78
N LEU A 109 7.24 10.58 10.38
CA LEU A 109 8.38 11.48 10.61
C LEU A 109 8.45 11.88 12.07
N LYS A 110 9.07 11.01 12.88
CA LYS A 110 9.40 11.30 14.29
C LYS A 110 10.32 12.52 14.41
N GLU A 111 11.07 12.85 13.37
CA GLU A 111 11.80 14.10 13.29
C GLU A 111 10.88 15.23 12.81
N LYS A 112 10.06 15.74 13.73
CA LYS A 112 9.53 17.11 13.61
C LYS A 112 10.66 18.12 13.30
N ILE A 113 11.91 17.80 13.65
CA ILE A 113 13.10 18.63 13.47
C ILE A 113 13.49 18.79 11.98
N ALA A 114 13.48 17.72 11.18
CA ALA A 114 13.84 17.79 9.75
C ALA A 114 12.87 18.66 8.94
N PHE A 115 11.61 18.71 9.39
CA PHE A 115 10.52 19.47 8.75
C PHE A 115 10.19 20.78 9.47
N ALA A 116 10.73 21.04 10.67
CA ALA A 116 10.33 22.16 11.54
C ALA A 116 10.46 23.53 10.85
N ASN A 117 11.44 23.65 9.96
CA ASN A 117 11.75 24.88 9.24
C ASN A 117 11.28 24.87 7.77
N GLN A 118 10.53 23.84 7.36
CA GLN A 118 10.09 23.66 5.98
C GLN A 118 8.62 24.02 5.82
N LYS A 119 8.29 24.69 4.72
CA LYS A 119 6.91 25.06 4.39
C LYS A 119 6.22 23.90 3.67
N ILE A 120 5.24 23.30 4.33
CA ILE A 120 4.59 22.06 3.85
C ILE A 120 3.18 22.35 3.33
N LYS A 121 2.83 21.79 2.17
CA LYS A 121 1.47 21.70 1.66
C LYS A 121 0.98 20.25 1.68
N CYS A 122 -0.17 20.04 2.30
CA CYS A 122 -0.83 18.75 2.36
C CYS A 122 -2.04 18.74 1.40
N LEU A 123 -2.09 17.81 0.46
CA LEU A 123 -3.16 17.72 -0.55
C LEU A 123 -4.12 16.57 -0.25
N ASN A 124 -5.43 16.80 -0.31
CA ASN A 124 -6.43 15.76 -0.06
C ASN A 124 -6.58 14.83 -1.27
N ILE A 125 -7.02 13.58 -1.05
CA ILE A 125 -7.34 12.65 -2.14
C ILE A 125 -8.42 13.25 -3.06
N SER A 126 -9.30 14.13 -2.58
CA SER A 126 -10.27 14.85 -3.42
C SER A 126 -9.63 15.81 -4.43
N ASP A 127 -8.37 16.19 -4.22
CA ASP A 127 -7.58 16.98 -5.18
C ASP A 127 -6.99 16.08 -6.29
N TYR A 128 -7.07 14.75 -6.17
CA TYR A 128 -6.73 13.82 -7.26
C TYR A 128 -7.81 13.82 -8.35
N GLY A 129 -7.37 13.99 -9.59
CA GLY A 129 -8.25 14.06 -10.78
C GLY A 129 -8.46 15.46 -11.32
N ASN A 130 -8.01 16.44 -10.54
CA ASN A 130 -7.86 17.83 -10.87
C ASN A 130 -6.39 18.03 -11.26
N GLY A 131 -6.09 18.05 -12.56
CA GLY A 131 -4.73 18.17 -13.07
C GLY A 131 -4.68 19.12 -14.26
N ILE A 132 -3.49 19.53 -14.67
CA ILE A 132 -3.30 20.35 -15.88
C ILE A 132 -2.20 19.77 -16.76
N LEU A 133 -2.25 20.10 -18.05
CA LEU A 133 -1.13 19.83 -18.94
C LEU A 133 -0.66 21.17 -19.53
N LYS A 134 0.63 21.47 -19.37
CA LYS A 134 1.28 22.60 -20.02
C LYS A 134 1.90 22.17 -21.35
N LYS A 135 2.32 23.14 -22.17
CA LYS A 135 2.95 22.89 -23.47
C LYS A 135 4.20 22.01 -23.33
N GLU A 136 4.98 22.23 -22.27
CA GLU A 136 6.16 21.46 -21.90
C GLU A 136 5.88 19.98 -21.64
N ASP A 137 4.71 19.62 -21.11
CA ASP A 137 4.34 18.22 -20.84
C ASP A 137 4.10 17.42 -22.14
N ARG A 138 3.86 18.12 -23.27
CA ARG A 138 3.55 17.47 -24.54
C ARG A 138 4.70 16.64 -25.09
N SER A 139 5.95 17.12 -24.99
CA SER A 139 7.10 16.38 -25.49
C SER A 139 7.30 15.08 -24.71
N TYR A 140 7.14 15.14 -23.40
CA TYR A 140 7.24 13.98 -22.51
C TYR A 140 6.15 12.95 -22.80
N LEU A 141 4.89 13.40 -22.93
CA LEU A 141 3.77 12.53 -23.30
C LEU A 141 3.89 11.96 -24.72
N LYS A 142 4.47 12.70 -25.67
CA LYS A 142 4.73 12.17 -27.02
C LYS A 142 5.75 11.03 -26.97
N LYS A 143 6.85 11.19 -26.23
CA LYS A 143 7.86 10.14 -26.02
C LYS A 143 7.26 8.88 -25.40
N LEU A 144 6.42 9.03 -24.38
CA LEU A 144 5.75 7.89 -23.76
C LEU A 144 4.82 7.15 -24.74
N LYS A 145 4.06 7.89 -25.55
CA LYS A 145 3.17 7.30 -26.56
C LYS A 145 3.94 6.59 -27.66
N SER A 146 5.07 7.14 -28.11
CA SER A 146 5.86 6.54 -29.19
C SER A 146 6.53 5.22 -28.78
N MET A 147 6.87 5.06 -27.50
CA MET A 147 7.43 3.80 -27.00
C MET A 147 6.37 2.69 -26.88
N TYR A 148 5.14 3.04 -26.50
CA TYR A 148 4.08 2.06 -26.21
C TYR A 148 2.71 2.46 -26.80
N PRO A 149 2.57 2.54 -28.14
CA PRO A 149 1.43 3.19 -28.81
C PRO A 149 0.07 2.52 -28.56
N PHE A 150 0.04 1.20 -28.32
CA PHE A 150 -1.21 0.43 -28.13
C PHE A 150 -1.53 0.13 -26.66
N SER A 151 -0.65 0.53 -25.74
CA SER A 151 -0.87 0.36 -24.29
C SER A 151 -1.66 1.56 -23.76
N PHE A 152 -2.89 1.73 -24.25
CA PHE A 152 -3.73 2.89 -23.96
C PHE A 152 -3.99 3.10 -22.47
N TYR A 153 -4.25 2.04 -21.70
CA TYR A 153 -4.43 2.17 -20.24
C TYR A 153 -3.15 2.65 -19.54
N PHE A 154 -2.00 2.09 -19.92
CA PHE A 154 -0.70 2.53 -19.40
C PHE A 154 -0.47 4.02 -19.68
N TYR A 155 -0.61 4.41 -20.94
CA TYR A 155 -0.44 5.78 -21.39
C TYR A 155 -1.41 6.75 -20.70
N PHE A 156 -2.69 6.38 -20.65
CA PHE A 156 -3.74 7.19 -20.07
C PHE A 156 -3.53 7.42 -18.57
N LYS A 157 -3.22 6.37 -17.79
CA LYS A 157 -2.93 6.53 -16.36
C LYS A 157 -1.69 7.41 -16.16
N CYS A 158 -0.61 7.18 -16.91
CA CYS A 158 0.59 8.02 -16.83
C CYS A 158 0.28 9.48 -17.14
N MET A 159 -0.50 9.75 -18.19
CA MET A 159 -0.90 11.10 -18.57
C MET A 159 -1.69 11.80 -17.47
N CYS A 160 -2.66 11.11 -16.87
CA CYS A 160 -3.44 11.66 -15.77
C CYS A 160 -2.58 11.96 -14.54
N ARG A 161 -1.59 11.11 -14.24
CA ARG A 161 -0.67 11.33 -13.12
C ARG A 161 0.31 12.48 -13.39
N ILE A 162 0.86 12.54 -14.60
CA ILE A 162 1.67 13.68 -15.05
C ILE A 162 0.86 14.97 -14.96
N ALA A 163 -0.43 14.95 -15.33
CA ALA A 163 -1.27 16.14 -15.21
C ALA A 163 -1.47 16.60 -13.76
N SER A 164 -1.66 15.66 -12.83
CA SER A 164 -1.69 15.97 -11.40
C SER A 164 -0.38 16.56 -10.90
N TYR A 165 0.77 15.99 -11.30
CA TYR A 165 2.08 16.49 -10.89
C TYR A 165 2.38 17.84 -11.53
N SER A 166 2.00 18.06 -12.79
CA SER A 166 2.12 19.36 -13.45
C SER A 166 1.32 20.44 -12.71
N GLU A 167 0.10 20.15 -12.24
CA GLU A 167 -0.64 21.10 -11.38
C GLU A 167 0.11 21.41 -10.08
N ILE A 168 0.64 20.40 -9.40
CA ILE A 168 1.39 20.56 -8.15
C ILE A 168 2.63 21.41 -8.35
N VAL A 169 3.43 21.09 -9.37
CA VAL A 169 4.67 21.80 -9.70
C VAL A 169 4.36 23.26 -10.01
N ASN A 170 3.34 23.51 -10.82
CA ASN A 170 3.01 24.86 -11.27
C ASN A 170 2.32 25.70 -10.19
N ARG A 171 1.56 25.10 -9.29
CA ARG A 171 0.88 25.83 -8.21
C ARG A 171 1.78 26.10 -7.03
N TYR A 172 2.59 25.12 -6.62
CA TYR A 172 3.32 25.14 -5.34
C TYR A 172 4.83 25.28 -5.49
N SER A 173 5.38 25.01 -6.68
CA SER A 173 6.82 25.01 -6.97
C SER A 173 7.66 24.26 -5.91
N PRO A 174 7.33 22.99 -5.56
CA PRO A 174 7.97 22.30 -4.46
C PRO A 174 9.42 21.92 -4.75
N LYS A 175 10.23 21.77 -3.70
CA LYS A 175 11.53 21.07 -3.80
C LYS A 175 11.33 19.56 -3.76
N ASP A 176 10.41 19.11 -2.91
CA ASP A 176 10.12 17.70 -2.68
C ASP A 176 8.64 17.38 -2.79
N ILE A 177 8.36 16.22 -3.37
CA ILE A 177 7.03 15.63 -3.44
C ILE A 177 7.05 14.30 -2.71
N TYR A 178 6.25 14.20 -1.65
CA TYR A 178 6.07 12.98 -0.86
C TYR A 178 4.81 12.25 -1.29
N ALA A 179 4.92 10.94 -1.53
CA ALA A 179 3.81 10.09 -1.93
C ALA A 179 3.90 8.69 -1.31
N SER A 180 2.80 7.96 -1.35
CA SER A 180 2.73 6.52 -1.07
C SER A 180 2.25 5.82 -2.33
N ALA A 181 3.18 5.43 -3.20
CA ALA A 181 2.89 5.08 -4.58
C ALA A 181 3.71 3.88 -5.11
N GLU A 182 4.34 3.09 -4.25
CA GLU A 182 5.17 1.93 -4.63
C GLU A 182 4.40 0.89 -5.45
N TYR A 183 3.10 0.76 -5.22
CA TYR A 183 2.21 -0.13 -5.96
C TYR A 183 1.73 0.46 -7.30
N SER A 184 2.08 1.71 -7.62
CA SER A 184 1.67 2.35 -8.88
C SER A 184 2.75 2.22 -9.94
N PHE A 185 2.41 1.60 -11.07
CA PHE A 185 3.27 1.55 -12.25
C PHE A 185 3.66 2.93 -12.83
N THR A 186 3.07 4.02 -12.34
CA THR A 186 3.46 5.37 -12.74
C THR A 186 4.62 5.93 -11.91
N SER A 187 5.07 5.24 -10.85
CA SER A 187 6.09 5.74 -9.91
C SER A 187 7.37 6.18 -10.63
N SER A 188 7.98 5.30 -11.43
CA SER A 188 9.22 5.57 -12.15
C SER A 188 9.08 6.70 -13.19
N VAL A 189 8.01 6.69 -13.99
CA VAL A 189 7.68 7.80 -14.94
C VAL A 189 7.54 9.14 -14.23
N LEU A 190 6.96 9.17 -13.02
CA LEU A 190 6.82 10.39 -12.23
C LEU A 190 8.16 10.80 -11.62
N THR A 191 9.02 9.86 -11.26
CA THR A 191 10.39 10.15 -10.81
C THR A 191 11.21 10.83 -11.90
N ASP A 192 11.25 10.30 -13.14
CA ASP A 192 11.91 10.97 -14.28
C ASP A 192 11.27 12.33 -14.59
N TYR A 193 9.93 12.44 -14.49
CA TYR A 193 9.24 13.71 -14.67
C TYR A 193 9.67 14.77 -13.64
N CYS A 194 9.75 14.39 -12.37
CA CYS A 194 10.22 15.26 -11.28
C CYS A 194 11.70 15.65 -11.45
N GLU A 195 12.56 14.74 -11.88
CA GLU A 195 13.97 15.02 -12.15
C GLU A 195 14.14 16.12 -13.20
N ARG A 196 13.37 16.06 -14.30
CA ARG A 196 13.35 17.12 -15.33
C ARG A 196 12.91 18.47 -14.80
N LYS A 197 12.18 18.49 -13.69
CA LYS A 197 11.71 19.69 -12.98
C LYS A 197 12.61 20.09 -11.82
N LYS A 198 13.71 19.35 -11.56
CA LYS A 198 14.61 19.53 -10.42
C LYS A 198 13.89 19.37 -9.07
N ILE A 199 12.98 18.41 -8.99
CA ILE A 199 12.16 18.10 -7.82
C ILE A 199 12.47 16.67 -7.37
N ARG A 200 12.63 16.44 -6.07
CA ARG A 200 12.80 15.07 -5.55
C ARG A 200 11.43 14.42 -5.37
N HIS A 201 11.30 13.22 -5.91
CA HIS A 201 10.14 12.35 -5.71
C HIS A 201 10.47 11.33 -4.63
N ILE A 202 9.77 11.42 -3.50
CA ILE A 202 10.05 10.71 -2.26
C ILE A 202 8.86 9.79 -1.95
N ASN A 203 9.13 8.50 -1.79
CA ASN A 203 8.11 7.55 -1.38
C ASN A 203 8.17 7.27 0.11
N VAL A 204 7.00 7.03 0.66
CA VAL A 204 6.86 6.47 1.99
C VAL A 204 6.06 5.18 1.92
N MET A 205 6.58 4.15 2.57
CA MET A 205 5.96 2.84 2.60
C MET A 205 4.55 2.90 3.18
N HIS A 206 3.58 2.36 2.43
CA HIS A 206 2.19 2.26 2.86
C HIS A 206 1.80 0.81 3.14
N GLY A 207 1.61 0.51 4.43
CA GLY A 207 1.29 -0.82 4.90
C GLY A 207 2.47 -1.78 4.75
N GLU A 208 2.35 -2.96 5.35
CA GLU A 208 3.34 -4.02 5.16
C GLU A 208 3.40 -4.50 3.71
N LYS A 209 4.57 -5.01 3.31
CA LYS A 209 4.80 -5.56 1.98
C LYS A 209 5.26 -7.00 2.07
N ILE A 210 4.96 -7.72 1.01
CA ILE A 210 5.37 -9.10 0.74
C ILE A 210 5.90 -9.14 -0.69
N PHE A 211 6.47 -10.27 -1.12
CA PHE A 211 6.85 -10.51 -2.50
C PHE A 211 5.59 -10.58 -3.34
N TYR A 212 5.20 -9.41 -3.85
CA TYR A 212 4.05 -9.24 -4.70
C TYR A 212 4.44 -8.49 -5.95
N ILE A 213 4.32 -9.18 -7.08
CA ILE A 213 4.89 -8.74 -8.36
C ILE A 213 4.39 -7.37 -8.83
N ARG A 214 3.20 -6.94 -8.38
CA ARG A 214 2.66 -5.60 -8.65
C ARG A 214 3.57 -4.46 -8.20
N ASP A 215 4.33 -4.67 -7.12
CA ASP A 215 5.14 -3.63 -6.49
C ASP A 215 6.57 -3.57 -7.10
N SER A 216 6.82 -4.40 -8.11
CA SER A 216 8.10 -4.52 -8.80
C SER A 216 8.45 -3.30 -9.64
N PHE A 217 9.75 -3.10 -9.89
CA PHE A 217 10.27 -2.03 -10.74
C PHE A 217 9.92 -0.59 -10.29
N SER A 218 9.33 -0.39 -9.11
CA SER A 218 9.08 0.96 -8.62
C SER A 218 10.42 1.71 -8.43
N ARG A 219 10.42 3.02 -8.70
CA ARG A 219 11.60 3.88 -8.52
C ARG A 219 11.20 5.21 -7.89
N PHE A 220 12.00 5.64 -6.93
CA PHE A 220 11.95 6.98 -6.33
C PHE A 220 13.36 7.52 -6.15
N HIS A 221 13.49 8.80 -5.81
CA HIS A 221 14.79 9.33 -5.36
C HIS A 221 15.13 8.75 -3.99
N ILE A 222 14.15 8.81 -3.09
CA ILE A 222 14.23 8.31 -1.71
C ILE A 222 12.98 7.49 -1.43
N PHE A 223 13.13 6.39 -0.72
CA PHE A 223 12.02 5.57 -0.24
C PHE A 223 12.22 5.21 1.23
N TYR A 224 11.38 5.80 2.08
CA TYR A 224 11.31 5.49 3.50
C TYR A 224 10.60 4.16 3.72
N VAL A 225 11.32 3.19 4.29
CA VAL A 225 10.83 1.84 4.61
C VAL A 225 10.96 1.58 6.10
N TRP A 226 10.10 0.73 6.66
CA TRP A 226 9.99 0.60 8.12
C TRP A 226 11.04 -0.30 8.78
N ASP A 227 11.72 -1.14 7.99
CA ASP A 227 12.67 -2.16 8.44
C ASP A 227 13.61 -2.50 7.28
N GLU A 228 14.86 -2.88 7.58
CA GLU A 228 15.86 -3.30 6.58
C GLU A 228 15.38 -4.49 5.74
N PHE A 229 14.50 -5.32 6.31
CA PHE A 229 13.81 -6.38 5.61
C PHE A 229 13.20 -5.91 4.28
N TYR A 230 12.55 -4.75 4.29
CA TYR A 230 11.85 -4.24 3.11
C TYR A 230 12.81 -3.74 2.04
N THR A 231 13.98 -3.23 2.41
CA THR A 231 15.04 -2.92 1.43
C THR A 231 15.38 -4.18 0.65
N THR A 232 15.65 -5.30 1.34
CA THR A 232 15.95 -6.59 0.70
C THR A 232 14.78 -7.07 -0.17
N LEU A 233 13.56 -6.96 0.33
CA LEU A 233 12.35 -7.34 -0.42
C LEU A 233 12.22 -6.56 -1.73
N PHE A 234 12.38 -5.23 -1.70
CA PHE A 234 12.23 -4.41 -2.89
C PHE A 234 13.37 -4.63 -3.90
N HIS A 235 14.58 -4.99 -3.46
CA HIS A 235 15.63 -5.44 -4.37
C HIS A 235 15.24 -6.74 -5.10
N LYS A 236 14.65 -7.72 -4.38
CA LYS A 236 14.09 -8.93 -5.01
C LYS A 236 12.99 -8.61 -6.04
N LEU A 237 12.25 -7.53 -5.82
CA LEU A 237 11.22 -6.99 -6.72
C LEU A 237 11.80 -6.04 -7.81
N ARG A 238 13.12 -5.98 -8.00
CA ARG A 238 13.79 -5.17 -9.03
C ARG A 238 13.51 -3.66 -8.92
N ALA A 239 13.31 -3.16 -7.71
CA ALA A 239 13.20 -1.73 -7.39
C ALA A 239 14.54 -1.14 -6.89
N ASP A 240 15.66 -1.65 -7.40
CA ASP A 240 17.05 -1.42 -6.96
C ASP A 240 17.62 0.00 -7.24
N LYS A 241 16.91 0.83 -8.03
CA LYS A 241 17.37 2.18 -8.39
C LYS A 241 17.00 3.27 -7.39
N THR A 242 16.45 2.89 -6.25
CA THR A 242 15.92 3.80 -5.23
C THR A 242 16.89 3.87 -4.05
N VAL A 243 17.10 5.05 -3.48
CA VAL A 243 17.80 5.17 -2.20
C VAL A 243 16.83 4.84 -1.07
N TYR A 244 17.09 3.76 -0.34
CA TYR A 244 16.27 3.35 0.79
C TYR A 244 16.74 3.99 2.09
N ILE A 245 15.79 4.52 2.86
CA ILE A 245 16.05 5.01 4.22
C ILE A 245 15.17 4.22 5.18
N VAL A 246 15.80 3.54 6.14
CA VAL A 246 15.06 2.78 7.16
C VAL A 246 14.60 3.74 8.24
N GLN A 247 13.28 3.97 8.29
CA GLN A 247 12.63 4.84 9.24
C GLN A 247 11.33 4.20 9.71
N ARG A 248 11.28 3.86 11.00
CA ARG A 248 10.05 3.35 11.62
C ARG A 248 8.99 4.45 11.69
N PRO A 249 7.71 4.09 11.56
CA PRO A 249 6.66 5.04 11.83
C PRO A 249 6.68 5.50 13.29
N TYR A 250 6.10 6.67 13.58
CA TYR A 250 5.91 7.13 14.95
C TYR A 250 4.98 6.18 15.69
N LEU A 251 5.42 5.71 16.86
CA LEU A 251 4.65 4.81 17.73
C LEU A 251 4.52 5.46 19.11
N PRO A 252 3.30 5.76 19.60
CA PRO A 252 3.06 6.27 20.93
C PRO A 252 3.67 5.38 22.01
N ASP A 253 4.20 5.97 23.07
CA ASP A 253 4.69 5.20 24.20
C ASP A 253 3.52 4.57 24.95
N ILE A 254 3.53 3.24 25.02
CA ILE A 254 2.54 2.45 25.72
C ILE A 254 3.26 1.47 26.63
N THR A 255 2.76 1.32 27.86
CA THR A 255 3.22 0.32 28.81
C THR A 255 2.27 -0.85 28.76
N THR A 256 2.78 -2.03 28.43
CA THR A 256 2.01 -3.26 28.32
C THR A 256 2.27 -4.12 29.55
N LYS A 257 1.25 -4.87 29.98
CA LYS A 257 1.41 -5.96 30.94
C LYS A 257 1.53 -7.25 30.13
N CYS A 258 2.39 -8.16 30.55
CA CYS A 258 2.62 -9.42 29.84
C CYS A 258 2.47 -10.59 30.81
N THR A 259 1.23 -11.03 31.00
CA THR A 259 0.90 -12.24 31.79
C THR A 259 0.39 -13.40 30.93
N MET A 260 0.25 -13.22 29.61
CA MET A 260 -0.26 -14.24 28.67
C MET A 260 -1.59 -14.87 29.09
N SER A 261 -2.47 -14.10 29.73
CA SER A 261 -3.80 -14.52 30.18
C SER A 261 -4.92 -14.04 29.25
N LYS A 262 -4.67 -12.97 28.48
CA LYS A 262 -5.62 -12.40 27.52
C LYS A 262 -4.99 -12.19 26.14
N CYS A 263 -5.82 -12.28 25.10
CA CYS A 263 -5.40 -11.99 23.74
C CYS A 263 -6.39 -11.06 23.03
N THR A 264 -5.91 -10.36 22.02
CA THR A 264 -6.77 -9.63 21.08
C THR A 264 -6.47 -10.10 19.66
N TYR A 265 -7.49 -10.65 19.01
CA TYR A 265 -7.40 -11.09 17.62
C TYR A 265 -7.77 -9.95 16.68
N TYR A 266 -6.86 -9.56 15.80
CA TYR A 266 -7.06 -8.48 14.82
C TYR A 266 -7.52 -9.07 13.49
N LEU A 267 -8.82 -8.94 13.21
CA LEU A 267 -9.47 -9.52 12.04
C LEU A 267 -9.24 -8.64 10.81
N GLN A 268 -8.82 -9.27 9.71
CA GLN A 268 -8.81 -8.67 8.37
C GLN A 268 -10.07 -9.09 7.59
N MET A 269 -9.92 -9.37 6.30
CA MET A 269 -10.99 -9.87 5.45
C MET A 269 -11.06 -11.40 5.56
N HIS A 270 -12.01 -11.89 6.36
CA HIS A 270 -12.24 -13.33 6.54
C HIS A 270 -13.63 -13.75 6.04
N SER A 271 -13.70 -14.95 5.47
CA SER A 271 -14.94 -15.66 5.18
C SER A 271 -15.62 -16.13 6.46
N LEU A 272 -16.93 -16.43 6.38
CA LEU A 272 -17.68 -16.96 7.53
C LEU A 272 -17.08 -18.26 8.07
N ALA A 273 -16.55 -19.12 7.20
CA ALA A 273 -15.90 -20.37 7.61
C ALA A 273 -14.61 -20.12 8.40
N GLU A 274 -13.79 -19.17 7.95
CA GLU A 274 -12.58 -18.75 8.68
C GLU A 274 -12.94 -18.12 10.03
N LEU A 275 -13.94 -17.23 10.09
CA LEU A 275 -14.41 -16.64 11.36
C LEU A 275 -14.82 -17.70 12.37
N LYS A 276 -15.56 -18.73 11.95
CA LYS A 276 -15.95 -19.85 12.81
C LYS A 276 -14.73 -20.65 13.31
N LYS A 277 -13.76 -20.92 12.43
CA LYS A 277 -12.50 -21.59 12.81
C LYS A 277 -11.68 -20.75 13.80
N ILE A 278 -11.59 -19.44 13.57
CA ILE A 278 -10.90 -18.51 14.48
C ILE A 278 -11.54 -18.57 15.86
N LYS A 279 -12.88 -18.46 15.94
CA LYS A 279 -13.61 -18.58 17.22
C LYS A 279 -13.30 -19.88 17.95
N GLN A 280 -13.45 -21.01 17.25
CA GLN A 280 -13.16 -22.34 17.84
C GLN A 280 -11.71 -22.46 18.31
N SER A 281 -10.77 -21.85 17.59
CA SER A 281 -9.36 -21.88 17.96
C SER A 281 -9.08 -21.03 19.19
N LEU A 282 -9.64 -19.82 19.25
CA LEU A 282 -9.53 -18.92 20.41
C LEU A 282 -10.14 -19.56 21.67
N GLU A 283 -11.32 -20.17 21.56
CA GLU A 283 -11.96 -20.89 22.69
C GLU A 283 -11.09 -22.04 23.21
N LYS A 284 -10.37 -22.74 22.33
CA LYS A 284 -9.46 -23.83 22.70
C LYS A 284 -8.16 -23.37 23.34
N THR A 285 -7.76 -22.10 23.21
CA THR A 285 -6.55 -21.59 23.87
C THR A 285 -6.70 -21.39 25.37
N GLY A 286 -7.93 -21.39 25.89
CA GLY A 286 -8.21 -21.04 27.29
C GLY A 286 -7.98 -19.56 27.66
N LEU A 287 -7.54 -18.72 26.72
CA LEU A 287 -7.28 -17.30 26.96
C LEU A 287 -8.56 -16.48 26.96
N ILE A 288 -8.58 -15.41 27.77
CA ILE A 288 -9.61 -14.38 27.66
C ILE A 288 -9.36 -13.60 26.37
N TYR A 289 -10.26 -13.68 25.38
CA TYR A 289 -10.04 -13.07 24.09
C TYR A 289 -11.00 -11.92 23.79
N LYS A 290 -10.50 -10.92 23.05
CA LYS A 290 -11.33 -9.98 22.27
C LYS A 290 -11.03 -10.16 20.79
N VAL A 291 -11.97 -9.79 19.93
CA VAL A 291 -11.77 -9.69 18.49
C VAL A 291 -11.98 -8.25 18.06
N ARG A 292 -11.03 -7.72 17.29
CA ARG A 292 -11.08 -6.37 16.76
C ARG A 292 -11.15 -6.43 15.23
N PRO A 293 -12.30 -6.08 14.62
CA PRO A 293 -12.42 -5.95 13.17
C PRO A 293 -11.58 -4.81 12.62
N HIS A 294 -11.02 -4.98 11.42
CA HIS A 294 -10.54 -3.84 10.64
C HIS A 294 -11.71 -2.86 10.36
N PRO A 295 -11.54 -1.53 10.50
CA PRO A 295 -12.61 -0.55 10.33
C PRO A 295 -13.40 -0.67 9.03
N ILE A 296 -12.71 -1.06 7.94
CA ILE A 296 -13.29 -1.20 6.60
C ILE A 296 -14.03 -2.54 6.42
N TYR A 297 -13.68 -3.58 7.19
CA TYR A 297 -14.19 -4.96 7.00
C TYR A 297 -15.20 -5.39 8.07
N MET A 298 -15.71 -4.45 8.86
CA MET A 298 -16.76 -4.71 9.83
C MET A 298 -18.03 -5.23 9.13
N SER A 299 -18.48 -6.42 9.50
CA SER A 299 -19.63 -7.09 8.88
C SER A 299 -20.57 -7.72 9.90
N GLN A 300 -21.82 -7.98 9.50
CA GLN A 300 -22.80 -8.68 10.34
C GLN A 300 -22.35 -10.11 10.69
N ASN A 301 -21.58 -10.76 9.81
CA ASN A 301 -21.03 -12.09 10.06
C ASN A 301 -20.10 -12.11 11.29
N ILE A 302 -19.28 -11.09 11.46
CA ILE A 302 -18.39 -10.99 12.63
C ILE A 302 -19.24 -10.88 13.91
N LYS A 303 -20.26 -10.02 13.89
CA LYS A 303 -21.22 -9.86 15.01
C LYS A 303 -21.93 -11.17 15.36
N ALA A 304 -22.39 -11.89 14.35
CA ALA A 304 -23.10 -13.16 14.53
C ALA A 304 -22.19 -14.26 15.12
N VAL A 305 -20.90 -14.29 14.77
CA VAL A 305 -19.96 -15.31 15.25
C VAL A 305 -19.51 -15.04 16.68
N PHE A 306 -19.04 -13.83 16.99
CA PHE A 306 -18.35 -13.53 18.26
C PHE A 306 -19.24 -12.90 19.33
N GLY A 307 -20.41 -12.37 18.98
CA GLY A 307 -21.28 -11.64 19.90
C GLY A 307 -20.73 -10.26 20.27
N LYS A 308 -21.61 -9.38 20.80
CA LYS A 308 -21.26 -7.98 21.08
C LYS A 308 -20.15 -7.85 22.13
N GLU A 309 -20.17 -8.71 23.15
CA GLU A 309 -19.24 -8.63 24.27
C GLU A 309 -17.79 -8.89 23.85
N GLN A 310 -17.54 -9.79 22.89
CA GLN A 310 -16.18 -10.09 22.46
C GLN A 310 -15.65 -9.17 21.37
N ILE A 311 -16.50 -8.34 20.78
CA ILE A 311 -16.09 -7.41 19.72
C ILE A 311 -15.63 -6.10 20.33
N GLU A 312 -14.39 -5.73 20.05
CA GLU A 312 -13.89 -4.39 20.28
C GLU A 312 -14.16 -3.54 19.04
N ASP A 313 -15.00 -2.51 19.16
CA ASP A 313 -15.35 -1.64 18.03
C ASP A 313 -14.19 -0.68 17.71
N PRO A 314 -13.62 -0.73 16.49
CA PRO A 314 -12.48 0.11 16.14
C PRO A 314 -12.81 1.60 16.04
N ARG A 315 -14.09 1.98 16.11
CA ARG A 315 -14.56 3.37 16.13
C ARG A 315 -14.63 3.94 17.54
N GLU A 316 -14.66 3.08 18.55
CA GLU A 316 -14.77 3.47 19.96
C GLU A 316 -13.41 3.36 20.67
N VAL A 317 -12.64 2.32 20.35
CA VAL A 317 -11.31 2.09 20.92
C VAL A 317 -10.27 2.33 19.82
N ASP A 318 -9.31 3.23 20.00
CA ASP A 318 -8.22 3.40 19.04
C ASP A 318 -7.21 2.25 19.10
N ILE A 319 -6.38 2.13 18.07
CA ILE A 319 -5.46 1.00 17.92
C ILE A 319 -4.42 0.92 19.04
N TRP A 320 -3.97 2.05 19.58
CA TRP A 320 -2.92 2.07 20.61
C TRP A 320 -3.49 1.72 21.98
N ASN A 321 -4.72 2.15 22.27
CA ASN A 321 -5.44 1.68 23.46
C ASN A 321 -5.76 0.18 23.38
N SER A 322 -6.11 -0.34 22.20
CA SER A 322 -6.28 -1.78 21.96
C SER A 322 -4.99 -2.55 22.25
N LEU A 323 -3.87 -2.13 21.67
CA LEU A 323 -2.54 -2.74 21.89
C LEU A 323 -2.09 -2.65 23.35
N LYS A 324 -2.30 -1.51 24.01
CA LYS A 324 -1.97 -1.34 25.44
C LYS A 324 -2.73 -2.33 26.33
N ASN A 325 -3.96 -2.64 25.96
CA ASN A 325 -4.83 -3.57 26.68
C ASN A 325 -4.64 -5.02 26.24
N ALA A 326 -3.94 -5.30 25.14
CA ALA A 326 -3.62 -6.66 24.72
C ALA A 326 -2.41 -7.18 25.51
N GLU A 327 -2.51 -8.38 26.08
CA GLU A 327 -1.32 -9.09 26.59
C GLU A 327 -0.60 -9.83 25.47
N CYS A 328 -1.33 -10.47 24.55
CA CYS A 328 -0.81 -10.89 23.24
C CYS A 328 -1.73 -10.47 22.09
N VAL A 329 -1.13 -10.39 20.91
CA VAL A 329 -1.78 -10.00 19.66
C VAL A 329 -1.83 -11.22 18.73
N VAL A 330 -3.01 -11.51 18.19
CA VAL A 330 -3.22 -12.65 17.28
C VAL A 330 -3.73 -12.15 15.93
N SER A 331 -3.16 -12.64 14.83
CA SER A 331 -3.71 -12.41 13.48
C SER A 331 -3.06 -13.37 12.47
N VAL A 332 -3.65 -13.52 11.28
CA VAL A 332 -3.01 -14.20 10.14
C VAL A 332 -1.99 -13.25 9.50
N ASP A 333 -2.44 -12.06 9.10
CA ASP A 333 -1.65 -10.97 8.58
C ASP A 333 -2.22 -9.64 9.08
N SER A 334 -1.37 -8.79 9.64
CA SER A 334 -1.78 -7.43 10.00
C SER A 334 -0.59 -6.54 10.29
N THR A 335 -0.67 -5.28 9.85
CA THR A 335 0.32 -4.26 10.25
C THR A 335 0.37 -4.07 11.76
N VAL A 336 -0.70 -4.45 12.46
CA VAL A 336 -0.73 -4.45 13.93
C VAL A 336 0.26 -5.43 14.52
N LEU A 337 0.56 -6.56 13.87
CA LEU A 337 1.57 -7.52 14.36
C LEU A 337 2.96 -6.87 14.41
N LEU A 338 3.33 -6.12 13.37
CA LEU A 338 4.61 -5.40 13.35
C LEU A 338 4.64 -4.24 14.37
N GLN A 339 3.51 -3.55 14.56
CA GLN A 339 3.38 -2.53 15.62
C GLN A 339 3.53 -3.14 17.02
N ALA A 340 2.91 -4.29 17.26
CA ALA A 340 3.02 -5.05 18.51
C ALA A 340 4.47 -5.49 18.75
N TYR A 341 5.16 -5.96 17.70
CA TYR A 341 6.57 -6.35 17.77
C TYR A 341 7.46 -5.20 18.25
N TRP A 342 7.30 -4.01 17.65
CA TRP A 342 8.07 -2.84 18.09
C TRP A 342 7.74 -2.38 19.52
N LYS A 343 6.58 -2.76 20.04
CA LYS A 343 6.17 -2.52 21.44
C LYS A 343 6.41 -3.71 22.36
N LYS A 344 7.12 -4.75 21.87
CA LYS A 344 7.46 -5.96 22.63
C LYS A 344 6.23 -6.66 23.21
N ILE A 345 5.09 -6.56 22.54
CA ILE A 345 3.89 -7.32 22.87
C ILE A 345 4.02 -8.68 22.18
N PRO A 346 3.87 -9.81 22.89
CA PRO A 346 3.90 -11.13 22.27
C PRO A 346 2.92 -11.28 21.12
N ILE A 347 3.39 -11.92 20.05
CA ILE A 347 2.65 -12.11 18.81
C ILE A 347 2.38 -13.58 18.60
N ILE A 348 1.17 -13.88 18.16
CA ILE A 348 0.75 -15.21 17.74
C ILE A 348 0.26 -15.10 16.29
N ILE A 349 0.91 -15.84 15.40
CA ILE A 349 0.47 -15.99 14.01
C ILE A 349 -0.59 -17.09 13.98
N ASP A 350 -1.77 -16.78 13.44
CA ASP A 350 -2.80 -17.76 13.15
C ASP A 350 -2.47 -18.51 11.86
N ASP A 351 -1.94 -19.72 12.03
CA ASP A 351 -1.55 -20.63 10.97
C ASP A 351 -2.58 -21.74 10.70
N ILE A 352 -3.77 -21.67 11.31
CA ILE A 352 -4.76 -22.75 11.27
C ILE A 352 -6.10 -22.34 10.66
N SER A 353 -6.50 -21.07 10.77
CA SER A 353 -7.78 -20.62 10.20
C SER A 353 -7.78 -20.68 8.66
N ASN A 354 -6.62 -20.38 8.05
CA ASN A 354 -6.38 -20.53 6.62
C ASN A 354 -4.91 -20.93 6.33
N ILE A 355 -4.61 -22.22 6.53
CA ILE A 355 -3.27 -22.82 6.35
C ILE A 355 -2.64 -22.42 4.99
N LYS A 356 -3.40 -22.58 3.90
CA LYS A 356 -2.91 -22.29 2.55
C LYS A 356 -2.48 -20.81 2.41
N TYR A 357 -3.27 -19.88 2.94
CA TYR A 357 -2.92 -18.46 2.87
C TYR A 357 -1.72 -18.14 3.75
N THR A 358 -1.62 -18.72 4.95
CA THR A 358 -0.47 -18.52 5.84
C THR A 358 0.82 -19.08 5.24
N GLU A 359 0.77 -20.24 4.58
CA GLU A 359 1.90 -20.80 3.82
C GLU A 359 2.33 -19.87 2.68
N GLU A 360 1.37 -19.33 1.92
CA GLU A 360 1.66 -18.35 0.87
C GLU A 360 2.32 -17.08 1.42
N LEU A 361 1.86 -16.56 2.56
CA LEU A 361 2.50 -15.40 3.22
C LEU A 361 3.95 -15.70 3.57
N LYS A 362 4.23 -16.88 4.11
CA LYS A 362 5.60 -17.31 4.42
C LYS A 362 6.46 -17.40 3.17
N LEU A 363 5.96 -18.04 2.11
CA LEU A 363 6.67 -18.17 0.83
C LEU A 363 6.91 -16.84 0.13
N ARG A 364 6.03 -15.86 0.37
CA ARG A 364 6.10 -14.50 -0.18
C ARG A 364 6.83 -13.53 0.74
N ASP A 365 7.73 -14.00 1.61
CA ASP A 365 8.54 -13.12 2.45
C ASP A 365 7.65 -12.15 3.28
N TYR A 366 6.69 -12.67 4.05
CA TYR A 366 5.99 -11.86 5.05
C TYR A 366 6.91 -11.60 6.26
N ILE A 367 7.11 -10.32 6.60
CA ILE A 367 8.11 -9.88 7.59
C ILE A 367 7.94 -10.58 8.94
N MET A 368 6.71 -10.87 9.39
CA MET A 368 6.50 -11.41 10.73
C MET A 368 7.12 -12.80 10.90
N PHE A 369 7.29 -13.58 9.83
CA PHE A 369 8.03 -14.85 9.88
C PHE A 369 9.54 -14.70 10.06
N SER A 370 10.07 -13.47 10.01
CA SER A 370 11.47 -13.15 10.31
C SER A 370 11.67 -12.51 11.69
N LYS A 371 10.60 -12.33 12.46
CA LYS A 371 10.61 -11.71 13.80
C LYS A 371 10.29 -12.77 14.87
N ASP A 372 10.25 -12.35 16.13
CA ASP A 372 9.82 -13.23 17.22
C ASP A 372 8.30 -13.38 17.21
N TYR A 373 7.82 -14.62 17.10
CA TYR A 373 6.40 -14.98 17.09
C TYR A 373 6.17 -16.38 17.67
N HIS A 374 4.93 -16.64 18.08
CA HIS A 374 4.41 -17.98 18.35
C HIS A 374 3.43 -18.39 17.26
N LEU A 375 3.28 -19.70 17.03
CA LEU A 375 2.23 -20.24 16.17
C LEU A 375 1.02 -20.61 17.02
N LEU A 376 -0.19 -20.28 16.53
CA LEU A 376 -1.42 -20.68 17.18
C LEU A 376 -1.54 -22.21 17.25
N SER A 377 -1.11 -22.92 16.20
CA SER A 377 -1.09 -24.39 16.18
C SER A 377 -0.25 -24.98 17.32
N ASP A 378 0.88 -24.38 17.67
CA ASP A 378 1.77 -24.89 18.72
C ASP A 378 1.19 -24.63 20.12
N MET A 379 0.53 -23.49 20.32
CA MET A 379 -0.20 -23.22 21.56
C MET A 379 -1.28 -24.27 21.82
N LEU A 380 -2.03 -24.64 20.78
CA LEU A 380 -3.10 -25.65 20.89
C LEU A 380 -2.60 -27.08 21.07
N LYS A 381 -1.34 -27.39 20.70
CA LYS A 381 -0.72 -28.70 20.97
C LYS A 381 -0.29 -28.81 22.44
N ASN A 382 0.25 -27.73 23.01
CA ASN A 382 0.75 -27.73 24.38
C ASN A 382 -0.37 -27.88 25.43
N ASP A 383 -1.61 -27.52 25.11
CA ASP A 383 -2.77 -27.80 25.97
C ASP A 383 -3.19 -29.29 25.98
N LYS A 384 -2.89 -30.05 24.93
CA LYS A 384 -3.16 -31.50 24.90
C LYS A 384 -2.23 -32.34 25.78
N LEU A 385 -1.15 -31.74 26.30
CA LEU A 385 -0.20 -32.38 27.21
C LEU A 385 -0.44 -32.00 28.69
N LYS A 386 -1.45 -31.17 28.97
CA LYS A 386 -1.85 -30.74 30.32
C LYS A 386 -3.12 -31.40 30.85
N HIS A 387 -3.66 -32.37 30.10
CA HIS A 387 -4.74 -33.28 30.48
C HIS A 387 -4.26 -34.71 30.22
#